data_AF-J2MGA0-F1
#
_entry.id   AF-J2MGA0-F1
#
_cell.length_a   1.000
_cell.length_b   1.000
_cell.length_c   1.000
_cell.angle_alpha   90.00
_cell.angle_beta   90.00
_cell.angle_gamma   90.00
#
_symmetry.space_group_name_H-M   'P 1'
#
loop_
_entity.id
_entity.type
_entity.pdbx_description
1 polymer ?
#
loop_
_entity_poly.entity_id
_entity_poly.type
_entity_poly.pdbx_seq_one_letter_code
_entity_poly.pdbx_strand_id
1 'polypeptide(L)'
;MHLTDYRALLIDCDEVLVDRDSGIWTALQPLLENHRGTLGREEVLAEFDEAVRTLYPRFSELGFSGLLCFAHRQLAERFGLEASWEEGMRFARSVGNWSLFEDAPGAMLYLRKFYRLLVYCDRDAEDREQLCERLGIVPEDLHARASNPLEDGEWLLANNLEPKNILQVSRPPAQSPKEAGLCLICRDHGDATQQYPADFYINSMADLVTQHQQSLRR
;
A
#
# COMPACT_ATOMS: atom_id res chain seq x y z
N MET A 1 11.70 -5.78 21.87
CA MET A 1 11.87 -6.61 20.66
C MET A 1 12.84 -5.91 19.74
N HIS A 2 13.68 -6.67 19.06
CA HIS A 2 14.61 -6.21 18.03
C HIS A 2 14.06 -6.58 16.66
N LEU A 3 14.46 -5.85 15.62
CA LEU A 3 14.07 -6.18 14.24
C LEU A 3 14.50 -7.62 13.85
N THR A 4 15.58 -8.11 14.43
CA THR A 4 16.12 -9.46 14.22
C THR A 4 15.30 -10.57 14.87
N ASP A 5 14.30 -10.24 15.70
CA ASP A 5 13.43 -11.24 16.35
C ASP A 5 12.34 -11.75 15.38
N TYR A 6 12.05 -11.01 14.32
CA TYR A 6 11.02 -11.36 13.33
C TYR A 6 11.59 -12.23 12.21
N ARG A 7 10.72 -13.04 11.61
CA ARG A 7 11.02 -13.96 10.50
C ARG A 7 10.37 -13.56 9.18
N ALA A 8 9.28 -12.79 9.23
CA ALA A 8 8.63 -12.26 8.04
C ALA A 8 8.23 -10.80 8.23
N LEU A 9 8.23 -10.08 7.13
CA LEU A 9 7.65 -8.74 7.04
C LEU A 9 6.34 -8.85 6.26
N LEU A 10 5.28 -8.25 6.79
CA LEU A 10 4.00 -8.11 6.10
C LEU A 10 3.81 -6.65 5.74
N ILE A 11 4.03 -6.32 4.48
CA ILE A 11 4.25 -4.94 4.03
C ILE A 11 3.04 -4.49 3.22
N ASP A 12 2.38 -3.41 3.63
CA ASP A 12 1.39 -2.76 2.76
C ASP A 12 2.06 -2.32 1.44
N CYS A 13 1.34 -2.38 0.32
CA CYS A 13 1.92 -2.00 -0.97
C CYS A 13 1.74 -0.53 -1.27
N ASP A 14 0.49 -0.08 -1.36
CA ASP A 14 0.15 1.32 -1.67
C ASP A 14 0.58 2.24 -0.52
N GLU A 15 1.17 3.39 -0.87
CA GLU A 15 1.69 4.42 0.05
C GLU A 15 2.89 3.96 0.92
N VAL A 16 3.33 2.71 0.80
CA VAL A 16 4.50 2.16 1.50
C VAL A 16 5.59 1.75 0.50
N LEU A 17 5.26 0.96 -0.52
CA LEU A 17 6.15 0.52 -1.59
C LEU A 17 5.86 1.28 -2.90
N VAL A 18 4.58 1.46 -3.24
CA VAL A 18 4.10 2.18 -4.42
C VAL A 18 3.77 3.63 -4.04
N ASP A 19 4.26 4.59 -4.82
CA ASP A 19 3.84 5.99 -4.73
C ASP A 19 2.47 6.19 -5.38
N ARG A 20 1.47 5.68 -4.66
CA ARG A 20 0.06 5.66 -5.04
C ARG A 20 -0.46 7.08 -5.29
N ASP A 21 -0.14 8.01 -4.41
CA ASP A 21 -0.67 9.38 -4.44
C ASP A 21 -0.13 10.18 -5.62
N SER A 22 1.15 10.05 -5.97
CA SER A 22 1.68 10.64 -7.21
C SER A 22 1.08 9.96 -8.45
N GLY A 23 0.84 8.66 -8.41
CA GLY A 23 0.18 7.89 -9.46
C GLY A 23 -1.25 8.38 -9.73
N ILE A 24 -2.07 8.46 -8.68
CA ILE A 24 -3.45 8.96 -8.74
C ILE A 24 -3.48 10.41 -9.21
N TRP A 25 -2.66 11.28 -8.62
CA TRP A 25 -2.62 12.70 -9.00
C TRP A 25 -2.32 12.87 -10.49
N THR A 26 -1.34 12.12 -11.01
CA THR A 26 -0.98 12.15 -12.43
C THR A 26 -2.10 11.61 -13.30
N ALA A 27 -2.73 10.49 -12.90
CA ALA A 27 -3.80 9.86 -13.66
C ALA A 27 -5.11 10.67 -13.68
N LEU A 28 -5.32 11.53 -12.68
CA LEU A 28 -6.48 12.43 -12.61
C LEU A 28 -6.32 13.72 -13.41
N GLN A 29 -5.11 14.09 -13.86
CA GLN A 29 -4.91 15.35 -14.59
C GLN A 29 -5.89 15.55 -15.76
N PRO A 30 -6.16 14.55 -16.63
CA PRO A 30 -7.11 14.72 -17.73
C PRO A 30 -8.54 15.07 -17.28
N LEU A 31 -8.96 14.61 -16.10
CA LEU A 31 -10.26 14.97 -15.53
C LEU A 31 -10.23 16.43 -15.01
N LEU A 32 -9.18 16.77 -14.27
CA LEU A 32 -9.06 18.06 -13.58
C LEU A 32 -8.82 19.23 -14.52
N GLU A 33 -8.28 19.01 -15.73
CA GLU A 33 -8.09 20.04 -16.76
C GLU A 33 -9.38 20.80 -17.12
N ASN A 34 -10.54 20.15 -16.99
CA ASN A 34 -11.85 20.74 -17.29
C ASN A 34 -12.47 21.52 -16.12
N HIS A 35 -11.82 21.52 -14.94
CA HIS A 35 -12.33 22.17 -13.75
C HIS A 35 -12.13 23.70 -13.82
N ARG A 36 -13.19 24.45 -13.49
CA ARG A 36 -13.16 25.92 -13.45
C ARG A 36 -12.58 26.38 -12.11
N GLY A 37 -11.29 26.16 -11.90
CA GLY A 37 -10.56 26.58 -10.69
C GLY A 37 -9.35 25.70 -10.41
N THR A 38 -8.56 26.08 -9.42
CA THR A 38 -7.40 25.29 -8.97
C THR A 38 -7.84 24.41 -7.80
N LEU A 39 -7.78 23.09 -7.98
CA LEU A 39 -7.93 22.12 -6.89
C LEU A 39 -6.55 21.77 -6.34
N GLY A 40 -6.43 21.69 -5.01
CA GLY A 40 -5.20 21.26 -4.35
C GLY A 40 -4.98 19.76 -4.52
N ARG A 41 -3.72 19.31 -4.56
CA ARG A 41 -3.41 17.87 -4.66
C ARG A 41 -3.97 17.09 -3.46
N GLU A 42 -3.77 17.62 -2.26
CA GLU A 42 -4.22 17.00 -1.01
C GLU A 42 -5.76 16.94 -0.93
N GLU A 43 -6.45 17.96 -1.42
CA GLU A 43 -7.91 17.99 -1.51
C GLU A 43 -8.44 16.90 -2.45
N VAL A 44 -7.84 16.77 -3.64
CA VAL A 44 -8.22 15.75 -4.62
C VAL A 44 -7.98 14.34 -4.10
N LEU A 45 -6.83 14.11 -3.46
CA LEU A 45 -6.50 12.79 -2.88
C LEU A 45 -7.45 12.44 -1.74
N ALA A 46 -7.79 13.39 -0.86
CA ALA A 46 -8.74 13.16 0.22
C ALA A 46 -10.15 12.81 -0.30
N GLU A 47 -10.63 13.52 -1.33
CA GLU A 47 -11.91 13.21 -1.96
C GLU A 47 -11.91 11.85 -2.66
N PHE A 48 -10.78 11.49 -3.29
CA PHE A 48 -10.60 10.17 -3.90
C PHE A 48 -10.62 9.05 -2.85
N ASP A 49 -9.91 9.20 -1.74
CA ASP A 49 -9.90 8.24 -0.63
C ASP A 49 -11.30 8.05 -0.06
N GLU A 50 -12.06 9.13 0.09
CA GLU A 50 -13.45 9.06 0.53
C GLU A 50 -14.31 8.31 -0.48
N ALA A 51 -14.17 8.56 -1.78
CA ALA A 51 -14.89 7.83 -2.82
C ALA A 51 -14.58 6.32 -2.74
N VAL A 52 -13.31 5.94 -2.67
CA VAL A 52 -12.88 4.54 -2.53
C VAL A 52 -13.49 3.91 -1.27
N ARG A 53 -13.41 4.60 -0.13
CA ARG A 53 -13.95 4.13 1.15
C ARG A 53 -15.45 3.84 1.09
N THR A 54 -16.23 4.71 0.43
CA THR A 54 -17.68 4.50 0.27
C THR A 54 -18.02 3.33 -0.66
N LEU A 55 -17.15 3.03 -1.63
CA LEU A 55 -17.34 1.96 -2.60
C LEU A 55 -16.81 0.60 -2.13
N TYR A 56 -15.88 0.59 -1.16
CA TYR A 56 -15.22 -0.63 -0.67
C TYR A 56 -16.19 -1.75 -0.20
N PRO A 57 -17.36 -1.47 0.41
CA PRO A 57 -18.34 -2.53 0.70
C PRO A 57 -18.82 -3.33 -0.52
N ARG A 58 -18.65 -2.80 -1.73
CA ARG A 58 -18.97 -3.47 -3.01
C ARG A 58 -17.74 -4.06 -3.69
N PHE A 59 -16.58 -4.12 -3.02
CA PHE A 59 -15.33 -4.60 -3.61
C PHE A 59 -15.46 -6.00 -4.23
N SER A 60 -16.17 -6.92 -3.58
CA SER A 60 -16.39 -8.28 -4.10
C SER A 60 -17.19 -8.33 -5.39
N GLU A 61 -18.02 -7.32 -5.67
CA GLU A 61 -18.81 -7.18 -6.90
C GLU A 61 -17.98 -6.48 -7.99
N LEU A 62 -17.25 -5.43 -7.62
CA LEU A 62 -16.61 -4.52 -8.56
C LEU A 62 -15.20 -4.98 -8.98
N GLY A 63 -14.49 -5.68 -8.11
CA GLY A 63 -13.05 -5.87 -8.25
C GLY A 63 -12.27 -4.56 -8.12
N PHE A 64 -10.96 -4.61 -8.33
CA PHE A 64 -10.11 -3.43 -8.11
C PHE A 64 -10.29 -2.38 -9.22
N SER A 65 -10.20 -2.75 -10.49
CA SER A 65 -10.45 -1.82 -11.60
C SER A 65 -11.85 -1.22 -11.57
N GLY A 66 -12.87 -2.02 -11.23
CA GLY A 66 -14.24 -1.51 -11.11
C GLY A 66 -14.35 -0.48 -10.01
N LEU A 67 -13.78 -0.76 -8.83
CA LEU A 67 -13.73 0.18 -7.71
C LEU A 67 -13.11 1.53 -8.13
N LEU A 68 -11.95 1.50 -8.80
CA LEU A 68 -11.26 2.70 -9.27
C LEU A 68 -12.05 3.47 -10.33
N CYS A 69 -12.67 2.76 -11.26
CA CYS A 69 -13.50 3.38 -12.30
C CYS A 69 -14.72 4.10 -11.69
N PHE A 70 -15.39 3.49 -10.71
CA PHE A 70 -16.49 4.14 -9.99
C PHE A 70 -16.01 5.28 -9.10
N ALA A 71 -14.85 5.16 -8.46
CA ALA A 71 -14.27 6.23 -7.66
C ALA A 71 -13.94 7.46 -8.52
N HIS A 72 -13.34 7.26 -9.70
CA HIS A 72 -13.08 8.33 -10.67
C HIS A 72 -14.37 9.06 -11.07
N ARG A 73 -15.44 8.30 -11.36
CA ARG A 73 -16.73 8.89 -11.70
C ARG A 73 -17.35 9.67 -10.53
N GLN A 74 -17.33 9.14 -9.31
CA GLN A 74 -17.83 9.87 -8.14
C GLN A 74 -17.04 11.17 -7.92
N LEU A 75 -15.72 11.13 -8.12
CA LEU A 75 -14.88 12.31 -7.99
C LEU A 75 -15.26 13.39 -9.02
N ALA A 76 -15.48 13.00 -10.28
CA ALA A 76 -15.98 13.90 -11.31
C ALA A 76 -17.32 14.55 -10.89
N GLU A 77 -18.28 13.74 -10.43
CA GLU A 77 -19.59 14.21 -9.96
C GLU A 77 -19.45 15.23 -8.80
N ARG A 78 -18.56 14.97 -7.83
CA ARG A 78 -18.30 15.89 -6.70
C ARG A 78 -17.70 17.23 -7.14
N PHE A 79 -16.85 17.22 -8.16
CA PHE A 79 -16.26 18.44 -8.72
C PHE A 79 -17.11 19.11 -9.80
N GLY A 80 -18.34 18.64 -10.02
CA GLY A 80 -19.24 19.19 -11.04
C GLY A 80 -18.72 18.97 -12.47
N LEU A 81 -17.96 17.90 -12.68
CA LEU A 81 -17.39 17.49 -13.95
C LEU A 81 -18.16 16.28 -14.52
N GLU A 82 -18.08 16.11 -15.82
CA GLU A 82 -18.54 14.89 -16.48
C GLU A 82 -17.35 13.97 -16.75
N ALA A 83 -17.54 12.67 -16.51
CA ALA A 83 -16.57 11.64 -16.84
C ALA A 83 -17.25 10.51 -17.62
N SER A 84 -16.67 10.16 -18.75
CA SER A 84 -17.06 9.01 -19.54
C SER A 84 -16.58 7.70 -18.91
N TRP A 85 -17.19 6.59 -19.34
CA TRP A 85 -16.72 5.26 -18.96
C TRP A 85 -15.28 4.98 -19.44
N GLU A 86 -14.92 5.48 -20.62
CA GLU A 86 -13.58 5.31 -21.18
C GLU A 86 -12.51 6.00 -20.32
N GLU A 87 -12.80 7.21 -19.83
CA GLU A 87 -11.90 7.94 -18.93
C GLU A 87 -11.73 7.21 -17.59
N GLY A 88 -12.83 6.70 -17.02
CA GLY A 88 -12.77 5.89 -15.79
C GLY A 88 -11.94 4.60 -15.97
N MET A 89 -12.09 3.94 -17.11
CA MET A 89 -11.29 2.73 -17.43
C MET A 89 -9.81 3.07 -17.64
N ARG A 90 -9.51 4.19 -18.31
CA ARG A 90 -8.14 4.68 -18.49
C ARG A 90 -7.50 5.03 -17.14
N PHE A 91 -8.25 5.65 -16.23
CA PHE A 91 -7.81 5.90 -14.87
C PHE A 91 -7.52 4.61 -14.11
N ALA A 92 -8.43 3.64 -14.14
CA ALA A 92 -8.24 2.34 -13.46
C ALA A 92 -6.99 1.60 -13.95
N ARG A 93 -6.75 1.58 -15.26
CA ARG A 93 -5.55 0.96 -15.87
C ARG A 93 -4.25 1.69 -15.58
N SER A 94 -4.29 2.90 -15.02
CA SER A 94 -3.07 3.64 -14.67
C SER A 94 -2.27 2.96 -13.55
N VAL A 95 -2.91 2.10 -12.75
CA VAL A 95 -2.33 1.38 -11.61
C VAL A 95 -1.04 0.65 -11.97
N GLY A 96 -1.03 -0.09 -13.08
CA GLY A 96 0.17 -0.82 -13.53
C GLY A 96 1.39 0.09 -13.74
N ASN A 97 1.15 1.37 -14.05
CA ASN A 97 2.18 2.37 -14.30
C ASN A 97 2.57 3.21 -13.07
N TRP A 98 1.91 3.03 -11.92
CA TRP A 98 2.28 3.76 -10.72
C TRP A 98 3.69 3.40 -10.27
N SER A 99 4.50 4.40 -9.95
CA SER A 99 5.92 4.23 -9.62
C SER A 99 6.11 3.63 -8.23
N LEU A 100 7.21 2.92 -8.02
CA LEU A 100 7.65 2.57 -6.67
C LEU A 100 8.36 3.77 -6.06
N PHE A 101 8.31 3.90 -4.74
CA PHE A 101 9.23 4.80 -4.05
C PHE A 101 10.68 4.37 -4.34
N GLU A 102 11.58 5.33 -4.52
CA GLU A 102 12.96 5.09 -4.96
C GLU A 102 13.72 4.13 -4.04
N ASP A 103 13.44 4.19 -2.74
CA ASP A 103 14.05 3.34 -1.72
C ASP A 103 13.50 1.90 -1.68
N ALA A 104 12.29 1.66 -2.21
CA ALA A 104 11.58 0.41 -2.01
C ALA A 104 12.27 -0.80 -2.69
N PRO A 105 12.63 -0.79 -3.99
CA PRO A 105 13.25 -1.94 -4.64
C PRO A 105 14.56 -2.38 -3.97
N GLY A 106 15.43 -1.41 -3.65
CA GLY A 106 16.72 -1.67 -3.00
C GLY A 106 16.54 -2.26 -1.60
N ALA A 107 15.57 -1.74 -0.84
CA ALA A 107 15.25 -2.25 0.48
C ALA A 107 14.66 -3.65 0.44
N MET A 108 13.72 -3.93 -0.46
CA MET A 108 13.14 -5.28 -0.64
C MET A 108 14.22 -6.31 -0.99
N LEU A 109 15.14 -5.96 -1.92
CA LEU A 109 16.26 -6.82 -2.30
C LEU A 109 17.23 -7.11 -1.14
N TYR A 110 17.40 -6.18 -0.20
CA TYR A 110 18.19 -6.39 1.01
C TYR A 110 17.44 -7.23 2.04
N LEU A 111 16.20 -6.85 2.37
CA LEU A 111 15.42 -7.43 3.47
C LEU A 111 15.04 -8.89 3.20
N ARG A 112 14.84 -9.29 1.93
CA ARG A 112 14.56 -10.69 1.56
C ARG A 112 15.67 -11.68 1.92
N LYS A 113 16.87 -11.20 2.27
CA LYS A 113 17.98 -12.03 2.75
C LYS A 113 17.78 -12.50 4.20
N PHE A 114 16.92 -11.83 4.94
CA PHE A 114 16.72 -12.02 6.38
C PHE A 114 15.29 -12.38 6.73
N TYR A 115 14.33 -11.90 5.94
CA TYR A 115 12.90 -12.11 6.13
C TYR A 115 12.26 -12.76 4.93
N ARG A 116 11.18 -13.51 5.16
CA ARG A 116 10.16 -13.69 4.12
C ARG A 116 9.41 -12.37 3.92
N LEU A 117 9.27 -11.91 2.69
CA LEU A 117 8.59 -10.66 2.39
C LEU A 117 7.20 -10.96 1.84
N LEU A 118 6.18 -10.64 2.63
CA LEU A 118 4.78 -10.73 2.26
C LEU A 118 4.30 -9.32 1.91
N VAL A 119 3.60 -9.16 0.81
CA VAL A 119 3.10 -7.85 0.36
C VAL A 119 1.58 -7.86 0.27
N TYR A 120 0.96 -6.78 0.72
CA TYR A 120 -0.48 -6.59 0.69
C TYR A 120 -0.93 -5.57 -0.34
N CYS A 121 -1.75 -6.00 -1.30
CA CYS A 121 -2.39 -5.06 -2.21
C CYS A 121 -3.68 -5.62 -2.80
N ASP A 122 -4.63 -4.72 -3.04
CA ASP A 122 -5.70 -4.98 -4.00
C ASP A 122 -5.16 -4.64 -5.39
N ARG A 123 -5.16 -5.63 -6.28
CA ARG A 123 -4.73 -5.53 -7.68
C ARG A 123 -5.52 -6.53 -8.51
N ASP A 124 -5.80 -6.17 -9.75
CA ASP A 124 -6.34 -7.13 -10.71
C ASP A 124 -5.26 -8.11 -11.15
N ALA A 125 -5.69 -9.27 -11.66
CA ALA A 125 -4.77 -10.36 -12.01
C ALA A 125 -3.67 -9.93 -13.00
N GLU A 126 -3.99 -9.04 -13.93
CA GLU A 126 -3.07 -8.56 -14.97
C GLU A 126 -1.91 -7.70 -14.43
N ASP A 127 -2.11 -6.98 -13.31
CA ASP A 127 -1.09 -6.10 -12.74
C ASP A 127 -0.15 -6.82 -11.76
N ARG A 128 -0.55 -8.00 -11.26
CA ARG A 128 0.13 -8.69 -10.17
C ARG A 128 1.53 -9.17 -10.54
N GLU A 129 1.68 -9.77 -11.71
CA GLU A 129 2.97 -10.34 -12.16
C GLU A 129 4.03 -9.25 -12.27
N GLN A 130 3.70 -8.17 -12.99
CA GLN A 130 4.60 -7.03 -13.15
C GLN A 130 4.97 -6.38 -11.81
N LEU A 131 4.01 -6.25 -10.89
CA LEU A 131 4.28 -5.72 -9.55
C LEU A 131 5.25 -6.62 -8.76
N CYS A 132 5.07 -7.95 -8.82
CA CYS A 132 5.96 -8.91 -8.16
C CYS A 132 7.39 -8.82 -8.70
N GLU A 133 7.55 -8.73 -10.03
CA GLU A 133 8.86 -8.58 -10.67
C GLU A 133 9.57 -7.30 -10.20
N ARG A 134 8.85 -6.17 -10.18
CA ARG A 134 9.38 -4.87 -9.74
C ARG A 134 9.79 -4.87 -8.26
N LEU A 135 9.11 -5.65 -7.42
CA LEU A 135 9.39 -5.77 -5.98
C LEU A 135 10.38 -6.89 -5.64
N GLY A 136 10.67 -7.79 -6.59
CA GLY A 136 11.58 -8.92 -6.39
C GLY A 136 11.03 -9.99 -5.44
N ILE A 137 9.70 -10.16 -5.42
CA ILE A 137 8.96 -11.18 -4.65
C ILE A 137 8.34 -12.22 -5.59
N VAL A 138 7.93 -13.37 -5.04
CA VAL A 138 7.20 -14.40 -5.79
C VAL A 138 5.68 -14.15 -5.71
N PRO A 139 4.89 -14.55 -6.72
CA PRO A 139 3.44 -14.30 -6.74
C PRO A 139 2.66 -14.84 -5.53
N GLU A 140 3.16 -15.91 -4.91
CA GLU A 140 2.56 -16.54 -3.73
C GLU A 140 2.68 -15.69 -2.46
N ASP A 141 3.62 -14.75 -2.43
CA ASP A 141 3.85 -13.83 -1.31
C ASP A 141 3.11 -12.48 -1.51
N LEU A 142 2.36 -12.33 -2.61
CA LEU A 142 1.48 -11.18 -2.85
C LEU A 142 0.03 -11.50 -2.45
N HIS A 143 -0.42 -10.94 -1.34
CA HIS A 143 -1.74 -11.20 -0.76
C HIS A 143 -2.74 -10.09 -1.06
N ALA A 144 -3.99 -10.47 -1.33
CA ALA A 144 -5.12 -9.53 -1.42
C ALA A 144 -5.48 -9.02 -0.01
N ARG A 145 -5.95 -7.78 0.12
CA ARG A 145 -6.29 -7.23 1.46
C ARG A 145 -7.41 -8.01 2.16
N ALA A 146 -8.28 -8.66 1.38
CA ALA A 146 -9.34 -9.52 1.90
C ALA A 146 -8.85 -10.82 2.57
N SER A 147 -7.59 -11.22 2.35
CA SER A 147 -7.02 -12.46 2.87
C SER A 147 -5.82 -12.17 3.76
N ASN A 148 -6.10 -11.83 5.03
CA ASN A 148 -5.05 -11.46 5.97
C ASN A 148 -4.26 -12.67 6.48
N PRO A 149 -2.96 -12.82 6.11
CA PRO A 149 -2.17 -13.94 6.57
C PRO A 149 -1.98 -13.93 8.09
N LEU A 150 -2.11 -12.78 8.79
CA LEU A 150 -2.08 -12.75 10.26
C LEU A 150 -3.33 -13.36 10.90
N GLU A 151 -4.45 -13.40 10.18
CA GLU A 151 -5.73 -13.93 10.66
C GLU A 151 -5.99 -15.34 10.13
N ASP A 152 -5.21 -15.80 9.15
CA ASP A 152 -5.29 -17.13 8.56
C ASP A 152 -4.34 -18.12 9.27
N GLY A 153 -4.87 -18.79 10.30
CA GLY A 153 -4.12 -19.78 11.06
C GLY A 153 -3.62 -20.96 10.22
N GLU A 154 -4.41 -21.44 9.26
CA GLU A 154 -4.01 -22.57 8.40
C GLU A 154 -2.84 -22.17 7.50
N TRP A 155 -2.89 -20.97 6.92
CA TRP A 155 -1.80 -20.43 6.11
C TRP A 155 -0.53 -20.23 6.95
N LEU A 156 -0.63 -19.66 8.15
CA LEU A 156 0.52 -19.48 9.06
C LEU A 156 1.19 -20.83 9.39
N LEU A 157 0.40 -21.83 9.74
CA LEU A 157 0.86 -23.19 10.01
C LEU A 157 1.55 -23.82 8.79
N ALA A 158 0.94 -23.74 7.61
CA ALA A 158 1.51 -24.28 6.38
C ALA A 158 2.85 -23.62 6.00
N ASN A 159 3.06 -22.37 6.44
CA ASN A 159 4.25 -21.58 6.15
C ASN A 159 5.26 -21.53 7.31
N ASN A 160 5.05 -22.31 8.38
CA ASN A 160 5.89 -22.33 9.59
C ASN A 160 6.09 -20.93 10.22
N LEU A 161 5.04 -20.10 10.18
CA LEU A 161 5.00 -18.77 10.78
C LEU A 161 4.06 -18.75 11.98
N GLU A 162 4.34 -17.84 12.91
CA GLU A 162 3.46 -17.48 14.02
C GLU A 162 3.29 -15.96 13.99
N PRO A 163 2.13 -15.39 14.38
CA PRO A 163 1.92 -13.94 14.34
C PRO A 163 3.03 -13.14 15.04
N LYS A 164 3.50 -13.63 16.20
CA LYS A 164 4.59 -12.99 16.99
C LYS A 164 5.91 -12.87 16.27
N ASN A 165 6.12 -13.66 15.22
CA ASN A 165 7.32 -13.66 14.39
C ASN A 165 7.15 -12.78 13.14
N ILE A 166 6.04 -12.07 12.99
CA ILE A 166 5.72 -11.22 11.84
C ILE A 166 5.73 -9.75 12.28
N LEU A 167 6.41 -8.91 11.49
CA LEU A 167 6.35 -7.47 11.63
C LEU A 167 5.52 -6.88 10.49
N GLN A 168 4.38 -6.29 10.82
CA GLN A 168 3.58 -5.55 9.86
C GLN A 168 4.21 -4.18 9.60
N VAL A 169 4.37 -3.80 8.33
CA VAL A 169 4.87 -2.49 7.92
C VAL A 169 3.75 -1.75 7.21
N SER A 170 3.22 -0.70 7.85
CA SER A 170 2.01 0.00 7.42
C SER A 170 2.12 1.51 7.63
N ARG A 171 1.31 2.29 6.91
CA ARG A 171 1.17 3.74 7.14
C ARG A 171 0.14 4.01 8.26
N PRO A 172 0.29 5.09 9.06
CA PRO A 172 -0.81 5.57 9.88
C PRO A 172 -2.04 5.95 9.04
N PRO A 173 -3.29 5.70 9.50
CA PRO A 173 -3.64 5.08 10.77
C PRO A 173 -3.69 3.54 10.66
N ALA A 174 -2.65 2.85 11.13
CA ALA A 174 -2.68 1.40 11.34
C ALA A 174 -2.72 1.10 12.84
N GLN A 175 -3.53 0.12 13.23
CA GLN A 175 -3.61 -0.34 14.61
C GLN A 175 -2.66 -1.50 14.83
N SER A 176 -2.09 -1.61 16.03
CA SER A 176 -1.24 -2.73 16.39
C SER A 176 -2.02 -4.04 16.29
N PRO A 177 -1.57 -5.00 15.46
CA PRO A 177 -2.18 -6.32 15.44
C PRO A 177 -1.98 -7.00 16.81
N LYS A 178 -2.93 -7.84 17.23
CA LYS A 178 -2.97 -8.40 18.59
C LYS A 178 -1.72 -9.18 18.99
N GLU A 179 -1.13 -9.89 18.04
CA GLU A 179 -0.06 -10.85 18.29
C GLU A 179 1.15 -10.65 17.38
N ALA A 180 1.16 -9.65 16.50
CA ALA A 180 2.26 -9.35 15.60
C ALA A 180 2.88 -7.98 15.93
N GLY A 181 4.11 -7.76 15.47
CA GLY A 181 4.74 -6.45 15.60
C GLY A 181 4.16 -5.44 14.63
N LEU A 182 4.27 -4.15 14.94
CA LEU A 182 3.94 -3.05 14.03
C LEU A 182 5.12 -2.11 13.83
N CYS A 183 5.43 -1.83 12.57
CA CYS A 183 6.34 -0.79 12.12
C CYS A 183 5.54 0.25 11.33
N LEU A 184 5.53 1.49 11.79
CA LEU A 184 4.86 2.58 11.08
C LEU A 184 5.85 3.31 10.17
N ILE A 185 5.49 3.38 8.89
CA ILE A 185 6.21 4.18 7.90
C ILE A 185 5.52 5.53 7.69
N CYS A 186 6.25 6.61 7.96
CA CYS A 186 5.78 7.99 7.78
C CYS A 186 6.63 8.65 6.70
N ARG A 187 6.20 8.54 5.44
CA ARG A 187 6.94 9.11 4.29
C ARG A 187 6.86 10.65 4.25
N ASP A 188 5.76 11.21 4.75
CA ASP A 188 5.64 12.63 4.99
C ASP A 188 6.26 13.00 6.33
N HIS A 189 7.00 14.12 6.38
CA HIS A 189 7.69 14.62 7.58
C HIS A 189 6.75 15.11 8.71
N GLY A 190 5.49 14.69 8.72
CA GLY A 190 4.53 14.99 9.78
C GLY A 190 4.78 14.15 11.04
N ASP A 191 4.51 14.74 12.20
CA ASP A 191 4.68 14.15 13.54
C ASP A 191 3.60 13.08 13.88
N ALA A 192 3.17 12.31 12.88
CA ALA A 192 2.13 11.27 13.01
C ALA A 192 2.55 10.13 13.96
N THR A 193 3.85 10.02 14.26
CA THR A 193 4.42 9.03 15.18
C THR A 193 3.93 9.21 16.61
N GLN A 194 3.54 10.42 17.02
CA GLN A 194 3.02 10.67 18.38
C GLN A 194 1.57 10.24 18.58
N GLN A 195 0.81 10.03 17.50
CA GLN A 195 -0.61 9.73 17.58
C GLN A 195 -0.93 8.22 17.53
N TYR A 196 -0.04 7.41 16.97
CA TYR A 196 -0.25 5.97 16.78
C TYR A 196 0.92 5.15 17.37
N PRO A 197 0.67 4.29 18.39
CA PRO A 197 1.71 3.47 18.99
C PRO A 197 2.15 2.33 18.06
N ALA A 198 3.46 2.10 17.97
CA ALA A 198 4.08 1.02 17.21
C ALA A 198 5.42 0.59 17.83
N ASP A 199 5.90 -0.60 17.47
CA ASP A 199 7.19 -1.13 17.94
C ASP A 199 8.37 -0.41 17.27
N PHE A 200 8.19 -0.02 16.00
CA PHE A 200 9.19 0.68 15.21
C PHE A 200 8.56 1.82 14.42
N TYR A 201 9.39 2.83 14.14
CA TYR A 201 9.03 3.98 13.31
C TYR A 201 10.13 4.18 12.29
N ILE A 202 9.73 4.32 11.03
CA ILE A 202 10.62 4.54 9.89
C ILE A 202 10.07 5.66 9.01
N ASN A 203 10.94 6.36 8.29
CA ASN A 203 10.50 7.35 7.29
C ASN A 203 10.54 6.81 5.85
N SER A 204 11.20 5.67 5.65
CA SER A 204 11.41 5.03 4.34
C SER A 204 11.77 3.57 4.54
N MET A 205 11.70 2.76 3.49
CA MET A 205 12.18 1.38 3.53
C MET A 205 13.72 1.32 3.65
N ALA A 206 14.44 2.34 3.17
CA ALA A 206 15.88 2.46 3.39
C ALA A 206 16.24 2.71 4.87
N ASP A 207 15.40 3.43 5.61
CA ASP A 207 15.54 3.60 7.05
C ASP A 207 15.31 2.27 7.79
N LEU A 208 14.30 1.48 7.40
CA LEU A 208 14.10 0.13 7.93
C LEU A 208 15.35 -0.75 7.73
N VAL A 209 15.96 -0.70 6.55
CA VAL A 209 17.23 -1.38 6.26
C VAL A 209 18.33 -0.91 7.20
N THR A 210 18.44 0.40 7.41
CA THR A 210 19.46 0.99 8.28
C THR A 210 19.30 0.53 9.72
N GLN A 211 18.07 0.57 10.26
CA GLN A 211 17.76 0.08 11.60
C GLN A 211 18.00 -1.42 11.76
N HIS A 212 17.69 -2.22 10.72
CA HIS A 212 18.00 -3.64 10.70
C HIS A 212 19.51 -3.89 10.75
N GLN A 213 20.30 -3.19 9.92
CA GLN A 213 21.77 -3.29 9.92
C GLN A 213 22.38 -2.93 11.28
N GLN A 214 21.81 -1.94 11.97
CA GLN A 214 22.24 -1.58 13.33
C GLN A 214 21.90 -2.68 14.33
N SER A 215 20.74 -3.32 14.19
CA SER A 215 20.32 -4.43 15.06
C SER A 215 21.24 -5.65 14.92
N LEU A 216 21.74 -5.94 13.71
CA LEU A 216 22.70 -7.03 13.48
C LEU A 216 24.09 -6.80 14.09
N ARG A 217 24.45 -5.56 14.44
CA ARG A 217 25.77 -5.21 15.00
C ARG A 217 25.81 -5.24 16.53
N ARG A 218 24.66 -5.38 17.17
CA ARG A 218 24.51 -5.42 18.63
C ARG A 218 24.42 -6.87 19.10
#